data_AF-A0A453RVU6-F1
#
_entry.id   AF-A0A453RVU6-F1
#
_cell.length_a   1.000
_cell.length_b   1.000
_cell.length_c   1.000
_cell.angle_alpha   90.00
_cell.angle_beta   90.00
_cell.angle_gamma   90.00
#
_symmetry.space_group_name_H-M   'P 1'
#
loop_
_entity.id
_entity.type
_entity.pdbx_description
1 polymer ?
#
loop_
_entity_poly.entity_id
_entity_poly.type
_entity_poly.pdbx_seq_one_letter_code
_entity_poly.pdbx_strand_id
1 'polypeptide(L)'
;CRAKYLTLKQKVDEIDTQLRELKAVKHESERDARFSETVKSLKRLFPGVHGRMTELCRPSQKKYNLAVTVAMGKFMDAVVVEDESTGKECIKYLKEQRLPPQTFIPLQSIRVKPITERLRTLGGSAQLIFDVIQFDRALEKAVLYAVGNTLVCDKLDEAKTLSWSGERYKVVTVDGILLTKSGTMTGGVSGGMEARSNKWDDSRIESLKKKKSKLEAEMSELGSPRELQRKELAVSEKITGLEKKLHYSNVEQNNLKEKLHKLASEKRNIEKEIDHLEPGKEELESRLAKNEREVRKREKKINEIVDRIYKDFSMSVGVKNIREYEEKQLKDAQALQERKLSLSNQLSKLKYQLEYEQKRDMHAPIAKLNNTHETLEKELKGLQERETRAKADAEHISNQMEELKAEAEDWKLKSDECETAIEELKKQNDSVAAALAKLDRQVKLKEGQIVQLRSRQREIHEKCELEQLKLPTVNDPMDTGSSSQELVLDYNQLSEIYLKEVRLSDRDKLEAEFKQKIGTLMAEIERTAPNLKALDQYEALQT
;
A
#
# COMPACT_ATOMS: atom_id res chain seq x y z
N CYS A 1 -2.49 16.19 8.58
CA CYS A 1 -2.04 14.85 8.15
C CYS A 1 -2.50 14.49 6.74
N ARG A 2 -3.80 14.61 6.40
CA ARG A 2 -4.33 14.27 5.06
C ARG A 2 -3.68 15.03 3.89
N ALA A 3 -3.51 16.35 4.01
CA ALA A 3 -2.83 17.15 2.98
C ALA A 3 -1.38 16.70 2.74
N LYS A 4 -0.66 16.35 3.82
CA LYS A 4 0.71 15.83 3.77
C LYS A 4 0.77 14.44 3.10
N TYR A 5 -0.19 13.57 3.38
CA TYR A 5 -0.31 12.26 2.71
C TYR A 5 -0.55 12.42 1.20
N LEU A 6 -1.44 13.34 0.79
CA LEU A 6 -1.70 13.59 -0.63
C LEU A 6 -0.48 14.15 -1.37
N THR A 7 0.26 15.07 -0.76
CA THR A 7 1.50 15.59 -1.36
C THR A 7 2.59 14.54 -1.45
N LEU A 8 2.73 13.67 -0.44
CA LEU A 8 3.66 12.54 -0.50
C LEU A 8 3.26 11.55 -1.60
N LYS A 9 1.96 11.26 -1.75
CA LYS A 9 1.46 10.37 -2.80
C LYS A 9 1.75 10.92 -4.20
N GLN A 10 1.48 12.20 -4.44
CA GLN A 10 1.83 12.85 -5.71
C GLN A 10 3.32 12.75 -6.03
N LYS A 11 4.19 12.97 -5.04
CA LYS A 11 5.64 12.84 -5.22
C LYS A 11 6.08 11.40 -5.51
N VAL A 12 5.43 10.41 -4.91
CA VAL A 12 5.70 8.99 -5.21
C VAL A 12 5.26 8.65 -6.64
N ASP A 13 4.07 9.13 -7.05
CA ASP A 13 3.54 8.92 -8.39
C ASP A 13 4.45 9.57 -9.46
N GLU A 14 4.97 10.79 -9.22
CA GLU A 14 5.95 11.46 -10.08
C GLU A 14 7.28 10.70 -10.19
N ILE A 15 7.77 10.10 -9.10
CA ILE A 15 8.99 9.28 -9.16
C ILE A 15 8.71 7.98 -9.91
N ASP A 16 7.50 7.42 -9.79
CA ASP A 16 7.12 6.22 -10.51
C ASP A 16 6.96 6.44 -12.01
N THR A 17 6.45 7.59 -12.45
CA THR A 17 6.44 7.95 -13.88
C THR A 17 7.86 8.09 -14.42
N GLN A 18 8.74 8.81 -13.70
CA GLN A 18 10.16 8.90 -14.06
C GLN A 18 10.86 7.54 -14.11
N LEU A 19 10.56 6.63 -13.16
CA LEU A 19 11.10 5.27 -13.17
C LEU A 19 10.54 4.43 -14.33
N ARG A 20 9.28 4.61 -14.72
CA ARG A 20 8.69 3.92 -15.89
C ARG A 20 9.30 4.40 -17.19
N GLU A 21 9.50 5.71 -17.36
CA GLU A 21 10.17 6.28 -18.54
C GLU A 21 11.61 5.76 -18.66
N LEU A 22 12.37 5.78 -17.55
CA LEU A 22 13.73 5.26 -17.52
C LEU A 22 13.79 3.73 -17.71
N LYS A 23 12.75 2.98 -17.31
CA LYS A 23 12.64 1.53 -17.54
C LYS A 23 12.22 1.20 -18.98
N ALA A 24 11.37 2.01 -19.61
CA ALA A 24 10.94 1.81 -20.99
C ALA A 24 12.12 1.95 -21.96
N VAL A 25 13.07 2.85 -21.65
CA VAL A 25 14.36 2.98 -22.35
C VAL A 25 15.31 1.79 -22.08
N LYS A 26 15.06 1.00 -21.02
CA LYS A 26 15.91 -0.09 -20.54
C LYS A 26 15.56 -1.47 -21.12
N HIS A 27 14.79 -1.54 -22.21
CA HIS A 27 14.63 -2.81 -22.92
C HIS A 27 15.92 -3.17 -23.68
N GLU A 28 16.92 -3.66 -22.94
CA GLU A 28 18.10 -4.43 -23.35
C GLU A 28 18.96 -4.65 -22.08
N SER A 29 19.54 -5.80 -21.73
CA SER A 29 19.68 -7.13 -22.32
C SER A 29 19.70 -8.12 -21.14
N GLU A 30 19.06 -9.28 -21.25
CA GLU A 30 19.10 -10.35 -20.23
C GLU A 30 20.53 -10.68 -19.76
N ARG A 31 21.52 -10.44 -20.63
CA ARG A 31 22.96 -10.59 -20.34
C ARG A 31 23.46 -9.64 -19.24
N ASP A 32 23.03 -8.38 -19.24
CA ASP A 32 23.49 -7.39 -18.26
C ASP A 32 22.89 -7.66 -16.87
N ALA A 33 21.63 -8.12 -16.82
CA ALA A 33 20.98 -8.55 -15.58
C ALA A 33 21.72 -9.73 -14.95
N ARG A 34 22.01 -10.76 -15.77
CA ARG A 34 22.81 -11.92 -15.37
C ARG A 34 24.20 -11.47 -14.88
N PHE A 35 24.88 -10.57 -15.58
CA PHE A 35 26.21 -10.09 -15.20
C PHE A 35 26.22 -9.35 -13.85
N SER A 36 25.23 -8.48 -13.59
CA SER A 36 25.10 -7.79 -12.30
C SER A 36 24.79 -8.74 -11.14
N GLU A 37 23.92 -9.73 -11.35
CA GLU A 37 23.64 -10.78 -10.38
C GLU A 37 24.88 -11.61 -10.07
N THR A 38 25.67 -11.92 -11.12
CA THR A 38 26.94 -12.64 -10.97
C THR A 38 27.90 -11.88 -10.07
N VAL A 39 28.05 -10.58 -10.29
CA VAL A 39 28.95 -9.73 -9.49
C VAL A 39 28.45 -9.58 -8.05
N LYS A 40 27.13 -9.52 -7.82
CA LYS A 40 26.57 -9.52 -6.46
C LYS A 40 26.90 -10.81 -5.71
N SER A 41 26.79 -11.97 -6.39
CA SER A 41 27.17 -13.25 -5.82
C SER A 41 28.67 -13.31 -5.50
N LEU A 42 29.52 -12.80 -6.39
CA LEU A 42 30.98 -12.69 -6.15
C LEU A 42 31.29 -11.79 -4.95
N LYS A 43 30.67 -10.61 -4.84
CA LYS A 43 30.83 -9.70 -3.69
C LYS A 43 30.44 -10.35 -2.36
N ARG A 44 29.43 -11.21 -2.36
CA ARG A 44 28.96 -11.92 -1.16
C ARG A 44 29.89 -13.06 -0.76
N LEU A 45 30.46 -13.77 -1.73
CA LEU A 45 31.32 -14.94 -1.49
C LEU A 45 32.77 -14.54 -1.20
N PHE A 46 33.25 -13.47 -1.82
CA PHE A 46 34.64 -13.02 -1.73
C PHE A 46 34.69 -11.54 -1.30
N PRO A 47 35.08 -11.24 -0.04
CA PRO A 47 35.06 -9.88 0.49
C PRO A 47 36.05 -8.92 -0.20
N GLY A 48 37.08 -9.43 -0.88
CA GLY A 48 38.04 -8.63 -1.65
C GLY A 48 37.53 -8.15 -3.03
N VAL A 49 36.24 -8.27 -3.33
CA VAL A 49 35.64 -7.82 -4.60
C VAL A 49 34.94 -6.48 -4.42
N HIS A 50 35.48 -5.41 -5.03
CA HIS A 50 34.90 -4.07 -4.94
C HIS A 50 33.69 -3.87 -5.87
N GLY A 51 33.73 -4.46 -7.07
CA GLY A 51 32.64 -4.41 -8.04
C GLY A 51 33.06 -4.01 -9.45
N ARG A 52 32.08 -3.73 -10.30
CA ARG A 52 32.33 -3.35 -11.70
C ARG A 52 32.77 -1.90 -11.84
N MET A 53 33.58 -1.60 -12.84
CA MET A 53 33.97 -0.21 -13.14
C MET A 53 32.77 0.72 -13.33
N THR A 54 31.68 0.27 -13.98
CA THR A 54 30.42 1.03 -14.11
C THR A 54 29.73 1.40 -12.80
N GLU A 55 29.93 0.62 -11.74
CA GLU A 55 29.37 0.90 -10.41
C GLU A 55 30.28 1.83 -9.59
N LEU A 56 31.58 1.80 -9.86
CA LEU A 56 32.62 2.37 -9.02
C LEU A 56 33.10 3.77 -9.44
N CYS A 57 32.93 4.15 -10.71
CA CYS A 57 33.35 5.45 -11.22
C CYS A 57 32.20 6.13 -11.99
N ARG A 58 32.27 7.45 -12.21
CA ARG A 58 31.23 8.21 -12.93
C ARG A 58 31.79 9.39 -13.70
N PRO A 59 31.34 9.67 -14.92
CA PRO A 59 31.63 10.94 -15.57
C PRO A 59 31.09 12.12 -14.75
N SER A 60 31.87 13.18 -14.61
CA SER A 60 31.49 14.40 -13.87
C SER A 60 30.35 15.18 -14.54
N GLN A 61 30.28 15.16 -15.87
CA GLN A 61 29.24 15.82 -16.66
C GLN A 61 28.67 14.87 -17.72
N LYS A 62 27.36 14.98 -17.98
CA LYS A 62 26.65 14.12 -18.94
C LYS A 62 27.21 14.20 -20.36
N LYS A 63 27.76 15.35 -20.76
CA LYS A 63 28.37 15.54 -22.08
C LYS A 63 29.53 14.57 -22.33
N TYR A 64 30.22 14.12 -21.29
CA TYR A 64 31.37 13.21 -21.42
C TYR A 64 30.99 11.72 -21.34
N ASN A 65 29.71 11.37 -21.15
CA ASN A 65 29.30 9.97 -20.97
C ASN A 65 29.73 9.08 -22.14
N LEU A 66 29.54 9.56 -23.36
CA LEU A 66 29.89 8.83 -24.57
C LEU A 66 31.41 8.69 -24.70
N ALA A 67 32.15 9.79 -24.53
CA ALA A 67 33.62 9.79 -24.58
C ALA A 67 34.25 8.85 -23.54
N VAL A 68 33.77 8.88 -22.28
CA VAL A 68 34.25 8.00 -21.21
C VAL A 68 33.94 6.53 -21.53
N THR A 69 32.74 6.25 -22.04
CA THR A 69 32.32 4.90 -22.44
C THR A 69 33.24 4.32 -23.52
N VAL A 70 33.57 5.12 -24.53
CA VAL A 70 34.48 4.70 -25.61
C VAL A 70 35.92 4.56 -25.11
N ALA A 71 36.38 5.45 -24.23
CA ALA A 71 37.71 5.40 -23.67
C ALA A 71 37.97 4.15 -22.81
N MET A 72 36.98 3.77 -21.98
CA MET A 72 37.02 2.58 -21.14
C MET A 72 36.77 1.29 -21.94
N GLY A 73 35.90 1.34 -22.95
CA GLY A 73 35.61 0.21 -23.84
C GLY A 73 35.29 -1.08 -23.09
N LYS A 74 36.11 -2.12 -23.28
CA LYS A 74 35.95 -3.43 -22.63
C LYS A 74 36.12 -3.41 -21.11
N PHE A 75 36.80 -2.39 -20.56
CA PHE A 75 37.02 -2.28 -19.13
C PHE A 75 35.81 -1.74 -18.37
N MET A 76 34.76 -1.32 -19.09
CA MET A 76 33.50 -0.88 -18.50
C MET A 76 32.83 -1.98 -17.64
N ASP A 77 32.90 -3.23 -18.10
CA ASP A 77 32.35 -4.41 -17.42
C ASP A 77 33.40 -5.17 -16.60
N ALA A 78 34.63 -4.63 -16.47
CA ALA A 78 35.67 -5.26 -15.66
C ALA A 78 35.38 -5.15 -14.16
N VAL A 79 35.66 -6.22 -13.42
CA VAL A 79 35.47 -6.31 -11.97
C VAL A 79 36.79 -5.99 -11.26
N VAL A 80 36.77 -5.00 -10.38
CA VAL A 80 37.92 -4.62 -9.55
C VAL A 80 37.97 -5.50 -8.31
N VAL A 81 39.13 -6.10 -8.07
CA VAL A 81 39.43 -6.96 -6.91
C VAL A 81 40.67 -6.43 -6.20
N GLU A 82 40.78 -6.74 -4.90
CA GLU A 82 41.91 -6.32 -4.08
C GLU A 82 43.21 -7.01 -4.54
N ASP A 83 43.19 -8.34 -4.60
CA ASP A 83 44.37 -9.19 -4.83
C ASP A 83 44.25 -10.12 -6.05
N GLU A 84 45.40 -10.59 -6.55
CA GLU A 84 45.45 -11.58 -7.62
C GLU A 84 44.88 -12.95 -7.19
N SER A 85 45.05 -13.33 -5.92
CA SER A 85 44.48 -14.53 -5.32
C SER A 85 42.94 -14.52 -5.40
N THR A 86 42.32 -13.42 -4.96
CA THR A 86 40.86 -13.21 -5.03
C THR A 86 40.36 -13.26 -6.48
N GLY A 87 41.12 -12.69 -7.42
CA GLY A 87 40.82 -12.80 -8.85
C GLY A 87 40.81 -14.24 -9.35
N LYS A 88 41.79 -15.06 -8.97
CA LYS A 88 41.86 -16.48 -9.34
C LYS A 88 40.69 -17.29 -8.77
N GLU A 89 40.31 -17.02 -7.52
CA GLU A 89 39.16 -17.66 -6.87
C GLU A 89 37.84 -17.29 -7.57
N CYS A 90 37.65 -16.01 -7.90
CA CYS A 90 36.49 -15.57 -8.67
C CYS A 90 36.42 -16.27 -10.05
N ILE A 91 37.54 -16.41 -10.75
CA ILE A 91 37.60 -17.12 -12.04
C ILE A 91 37.25 -18.61 -11.87
N LYS A 92 37.74 -19.26 -10.80
CA LYS A 92 37.41 -20.65 -10.49
C LYS A 92 35.90 -20.81 -10.26
N TYR A 93 35.31 -19.91 -9.47
CA TYR A 93 33.87 -19.88 -9.23
C TYR A 93 33.07 -19.69 -10.53
N LEU A 94 33.47 -18.75 -11.41
CA LEU A 94 32.81 -18.55 -12.70
C LEU A 94 32.84 -19.81 -13.57
N LYS A 95 33.96 -20.56 -13.57
CA LYS A 95 34.09 -21.82 -14.31
C LYS A 95 33.19 -22.92 -13.75
N GLU A 96 33.16 -23.09 -12.43
CA GLU A 96 32.33 -24.10 -11.75
C GLU A 96 30.84 -23.88 -12.02
N GLN A 97 30.41 -22.62 -11.99
CA GLN A 97 29.01 -22.23 -12.24
C GLN A 97 28.68 -22.05 -13.74
N ARG A 98 29.63 -22.32 -14.65
CA ARG A 98 29.48 -22.16 -16.11
C ARG A 98 29.00 -20.76 -16.53
N LEU A 99 29.51 -19.74 -15.85
CA LEU A 99 29.16 -18.35 -16.09
C LEU A 99 30.04 -17.73 -17.20
N PRO A 100 29.58 -16.67 -17.88
CA PRO A 100 30.35 -16.00 -18.92
C PRO A 100 31.71 -15.48 -18.42
N PRO A 101 32.76 -15.48 -19.27
CA PRO A 101 34.07 -14.99 -18.88
C PRO A 101 34.02 -13.49 -18.56
N GLN A 102 34.62 -13.10 -17.44
CA GLN A 102 34.74 -11.70 -16.99
C GLN A 102 36.20 -11.29 -16.86
N THR A 103 36.47 -9.99 -17.02
CA THR A 103 37.80 -9.41 -16.82
C THR A 103 37.93 -8.93 -15.39
N PHE A 104 39.00 -9.35 -14.69
CA PHE A 104 39.30 -8.92 -13.32
C PHE A 104 40.51 -8.00 -13.29
N ILE A 105 40.44 -6.92 -12.50
CA ILE A 105 41.50 -5.93 -12.32
C ILE A 105 41.97 -5.98 -10.85
N PRO A 106 43.13 -6.59 -10.55
CA PRO A 106 43.67 -6.64 -9.19
C PRO A 106 44.39 -5.35 -8.81
N LEU A 107 43.95 -4.67 -7.74
CA LEU A 107 44.49 -3.37 -7.31
C LEU A 107 45.96 -3.44 -6.88
N GLN A 108 46.38 -4.52 -6.23
CA GLN A 108 47.76 -4.67 -5.74
C GLN A 108 48.77 -5.01 -6.85
N SER A 109 48.39 -5.86 -7.80
CA SER A 109 49.29 -6.42 -8.82
C SER A 109 49.34 -5.60 -10.13
N ILE A 110 48.39 -4.67 -10.33
CA ILE A 110 48.29 -3.94 -11.59
C ILE A 110 49.42 -2.93 -11.82
N ARG A 111 50.08 -3.07 -12.96
CA ARG A 111 51.09 -2.12 -13.43
C ARG A 111 50.42 -1.02 -14.24
N VAL A 112 50.53 0.22 -13.74
CA VAL A 112 49.99 1.41 -14.40
C VAL A 112 51.12 2.32 -14.87
N LYS A 113 50.92 2.97 -16.02
CA LYS A 113 51.80 4.05 -16.46
C LYS A 113 51.33 5.34 -15.78
N PRO A 114 52.23 6.15 -15.18
CA PRO A 114 51.84 7.39 -14.54
C PRO A 114 51.28 8.38 -15.57
N ILE A 115 50.40 9.27 -15.09
CA ILE A 115 49.83 10.34 -15.90
C ILE A 115 50.95 11.30 -16.30
N THR A 116 50.99 11.65 -17.58
CA THR A 116 51.92 12.66 -18.08
C THR A 116 51.33 14.05 -17.81
N GLU A 117 51.80 14.74 -16.79
CA GLU A 117 51.24 16.03 -16.32
C GLU A 117 51.19 17.10 -17.43
N ARG A 118 52.11 17.06 -18.40
CA ARG A 118 52.12 17.94 -19.59
C ARG A 118 50.83 17.88 -20.42
N LEU A 119 50.08 16.78 -20.31
CA LEU A 119 48.81 16.60 -21.00
C LEU A 119 47.69 17.49 -20.42
N ARG A 120 47.81 17.96 -19.17
CA ARG A 120 46.88 18.93 -18.55
C ARG A 120 47.08 20.36 -19.04
N THR A 121 48.25 20.66 -19.58
CA THR A 121 48.63 21.99 -20.09
C THR A 121 48.44 22.16 -21.59
N LEU A 122 47.94 21.12 -22.29
CA LEU A 122 47.57 21.22 -23.69
C LEU A 122 46.36 22.19 -23.78
N GLY A 123 46.57 23.38 -24.34
CA GLY A 123 45.51 24.36 -24.54
C GLY A 123 44.43 23.86 -25.50
N GLY A 124 43.25 24.48 -25.47
CA GLY A 124 42.09 24.11 -26.28
C GLY A 124 40.95 23.53 -25.45
N SER A 125 40.17 22.62 -26.04
CA SER A 125 39.10 21.86 -25.36
C SER A 125 39.58 20.52 -24.79
N ALA A 126 40.85 20.18 -25.02
CA ALA A 126 41.45 18.92 -24.60
C ALA A 126 41.57 18.78 -23.07
N GLN A 127 40.99 17.73 -22.51
CA GLN A 127 41.11 17.39 -21.08
C GLN A 127 41.49 15.92 -20.90
N LEU A 128 42.16 15.58 -19.80
CA LEU A 128 42.41 14.18 -19.45
C LEU A 128 41.11 13.52 -19.00
N ILE A 129 40.77 12.39 -19.59
CA ILE A 129 39.55 11.65 -19.22
C ILE A 129 39.59 11.22 -17.74
N PHE A 130 40.79 10.95 -17.21
CA PHE A 130 40.99 10.66 -15.80
C PHE A 130 40.46 11.77 -14.88
N ASP A 131 40.65 13.04 -15.24
CA ASP A 131 40.19 14.19 -14.44
C ASP A 131 38.68 14.45 -14.59
N VAL A 132 38.10 13.94 -15.68
CA VAL A 132 36.68 14.06 -15.98
C VAL A 132 35.84 13.00 -15.24
N ILE A 133 36.47 11.96 -14.69
CA ILE A 133 35.79 10.87 -13.97
C ILE A 133 35.91 11.08 -12.46
N GLN A 134 34.79 10.93 -11.76
CA GLN A 134 34.68 10.86 -10.31
C GLN A 134 34.79 9.41 -9.84
N PHE A 135 35.69 9.13 -8.90
CA PHE A 135 35.91 7.81 -8.31
C PHE A 135 36.55 7.94 -6.93
N ASP A 136 36.53 6.86 -6.15
CA ASP A 136 37.22 6.80 -4.86
C ASP A 136 38.73 6.62 -5.05
N ARG A 137 39.55 7.31 -4.24
CA ARG A 137 41.01 7.29 -4.32
C ARG A 137 41.61 5.90 -4.19
N ALA A 138 40.94 4.99 -3.46
CA ALA A 138 41.36 3.59 -3.38
C ALA A 138 41.41 2.89 -4.76
N LEU A 139 40.65 3.37 -5.74
CA LEU A 139 40.50 2.78 -7.06
C LEU A 139 41.33 3.47 -8.14
N GLU A 140 42.18 4.42 -7.76
CA GLU A 140 42.98 5.24 -8.66
C GLU A 140 43.76 4.41 -9.69
N LYS A 141 44.41 3.32 -9.22
CA LYS A 141 45.16 2.40 -10.09
C LYS A 141 44.27 1.70 -11.11
N ALA A 142 43.06 1.28 -10.74
CA ALA A 142 42.15 0.60 -11.65
C ALA A 142 41.62 1.55 -12.74
N VAL A 143 41.25 2.78 -12.36
CA VAL A 143 40.79 3.81 -13.31
C VAL A 143 41.93 4.23 -14.24
N LEU A 144 43.13 4.44 -13.70
CA LEU A 144 44.31 4.78 -14.48
C LEU A 144 44.70 3.68 -15.47
N TYR A 145 44.54 2.41 -15.11
CA TYR A 145 44.74 1.30 -16.04
C TYR A 145 43.70 1.27 -17.17
N ALA A 146 42.43 1.47 -16.83
CA ALA A 146 41.32 1.38 -17.79
C ALA A 146 41.35 2.52 -18.82
N VAL A 147 41.64 3.74 -18.37
CA VAL A 147 41.59 4.96 -19.20
C VAL A 147 42.96 5.35 -19.72
N GLY A 148 44.01 5.23 -18.89
CA GLY A 148 45.37 5.67 -19.21
C GLY A 148 45.47 7.15 -19.56
N ASN A 149 46.50 7.50 -20.33
CA ASN A 149 46.73 8.86 -20.82
C ASN A 149 45.88 9.14 -22.07
N THR A 150 44.55 9.03 -21.92
CA THR A 150 43.58 9.33 -22.97
C THR A 150 43.01 10.74 -22.77
N LEU A 151 42.99 11.53 -23.85
CA LEU A 151 42.42 12.87 -23.88
C LEU A 151 40.99 12.85 -24.41
N VAL A 152 40.14 13.75 -23.92
CA VAL A 152 38.83 14.07 -24.48
C VAL A 152 38.86 15.45 -25.13
N CYS A 153 38.32 15.59 -26.34
CA CYS A 153 38.19 16.85 -27.06
C CYS A 153 36.75 17.05 -27.55
N ASP A 154 36.32 18.31 -27.68
CA ASP A 154 34.97 18.61 -28.17
C ASP A 154 34.89 18.45 -29.70
N LYS A 155 35.93 18.85 -30.44
CA LYS A 155 35.94 18.85 -31.92
C LYS A 155 36.85 17.77 -32.51
N LEU A 156 36.42 17.17 -33.62
CA LEU A 156 37.19 16.15 -34.34
C LEU A 156 38.51 16.70 -34.92
N ASP A 157 38.53 17.94 -35.43
CA ASP A 157 39.73 18.51 -36.04
C ASP A 157 40.83 18.77 -35.01
N GLU A 158 40.44 19.15 -33.79
CA GLU A 158 41.35 19.27 -32.65
C GLU A 158 41.90 17.89 -32.26
N ALA A 159 41.03 16.87 -32.21
CA ALA A 159 41.44 15.50 -31.91
C ALA A 159 42.42 14.92 -32.96
N LYS A 160 42.21 15.21 -34.25
CA LYS A 160 43.14 14.84 -35.34
C LYS A 160 44.49 15.50 -35.17
N THR A 161 44.50 16.79 -34.84
CA THR A 161 45.74 17.54 -34.62
C THR A 161 46.54 16.91 -33.48
N LEU A 162 45.90 16.63 -32.34
CA LEU A 162 46.54 16.02 -31.17
C LEU A 162 46.95 14.54 -31.36
N SER A 163 46.27 13.81 -32.24
CA SER A 163 46.57 12.40 -32.48
C SER A 163 47.58 12.15 -33.61
N TRP A 164 47.65 13.03 -34.61
CA TRP A 164 48.47 12.82 -35.82
C TRP A 164 49.66 13.78 -35.96
N SER A 165 49.65 14.94 -35.29
CA SER A 165 50.78 15.87 -35.32
C SER A 165 51.70 15.68 -34.10
N GLY A 166 53.01 15.71 -34.31
CA GLY A 166 54.00 15.61 -33.23
C GLY A 166 53.98 14.28 -32.47
N GLU A 167 53.96 14.36 -31.14
CA GLU A 167 53.87 13.19 -30.26
C GLU A 167 52.42 12.66 -30.25
N ARG A 168 52.24 11.40 -30.66
CA ARG A 168 50.90 10.83 -30.84
C ARG A 168 50.24 10.47 -29.52
N TYR A 169 49.12 11.12 -29.22
CA TYR A 169 48.28 10.82 -28.05
C TYR A 169 47.04 10.00 -28.43
N LYS A 170 46.47 9.29 -27.45
CA LYS A 170 45.18 8.62 -27.61
C LYS A 170 44.11 9.65 -27.29
N VAL A 171 43.22 9.93 -28.23
CA VAL A 171 42.23 11.01 -28.12
C VAL A 171 40.84 10.47 -28.43
N VAL A 172 39.84 10.92 -27.68
CA VAL A 172 38.43 10.59 -27.88
C VAL A 172 37.65 11.89 -28.04
N THR A 173 36.75 11.97 -29.00
CA THR A 173 35.83 13.11 -29.10
C THR A 173 34.63 12.95 -28.18
N VAL A 174 33.97 14.05 -27.82
CA VAL A 174 32.65 14.02 -27.14
C VAL A 174 31.63 13.16 -27.90
N ASP A 175 31.71 13.17 -29.24
CA ASP A 175 30.87 12.37 -30.14
C ASP A 175 31.24 10.88 -30.20
N GLY A 176 32.24 10.44 -29.42
CA GLY A 176 32.61 9.03 -29.30
C GLY A 176 33.53 8.48 -30.40
N ILE A 177 34.24 9.34 -31.14
CA ILE A 177 35.26 8.92 -32.10
C ILE A 177 36.59 8.74 -31.36
N LEU A 178 37.15 7.54 -31.40
CA LEU A 178 38.43 7.18 -30.78
C LEU A 178 39.56 7.17 -31.82
N LEU A 179 40.60 7.94 -31.53
CA LEU A 179 41.87 7.95 -32.24
C LEU A 179 42.95 7.32 -31.36
N THR A 180 43.58 6.25 -31.85
CA THR A 180 44.64 5.56 -31.12
C THR A 180 46.02 6.09 -31.49
N LYS A 181 47.02 5.87 -30.63
CA LYS A 181 48.43 6.22 -30.90
C LYS A 181 48.99 5.53 -32.15
N SER A 182 48.43 4.38 -32.51
CA SER A 182 48.78 3.61 -33.72
C SER A 182 48.24 4.24 -35.00
N GLY A 183 47.43 5.31 -34.91
CA GLY A 183 46.84 6.00 -36.05
C GLY A 183 45.52 5.40 -36.53
N THR A 184 44.94 4.43 -35.81
CA THR A 184 43.61 3.91 -36.13
C THR A 184 42.52 4.87 -35.64
N MET A 185 41.48 5.03 -36.45
CA MET A 185 40.28 5.80 -36.12
C MET A 185 39.09 4.85 -36.02
N THR A 186 38.39 4.90 -34.90
CA THR A 186 37.18 4.12 -34.65
C THR A 186 36.04 5.07 -34.34
N GLY A 187 35.01 5.08 -35.19
CA GLY A 187 33.83 5.93 -35.03
C GLY A 187 32.58 5.20 -35.49
N GLY A 188 31.43 5.55 -34.90
CA GLY A 188 30.13 4.95 -35.22
C GLY A 188 29.25 4.86 -33.97
N VAL A 189 28.16 5.61 -33.95
CA VAL A 189 27.13 5.51 -32.91
C VAL A 189 26.19 4.37 -33.29
N SER A 190 26.64 3.13 -33.06
CA SER A 190 25.73 1.98 -33.10
C SER A 190 24.80 2.05 -31.87
N GLY A 191 23.54 1.63 -32.00
CA GLY A 191 22.57 1.60 -30.89
C GLY A 191 23.10 0.94 -29.60
N GLY A 192 24.01 -0.03 -29.69
CA GLY A 192 24.67 -0.63 -28.53
C GLY A 192 25.64 0.29 -27.78
N MET A 193 26.17 1.34 -28.41
CA MET A 193 27.11 2.31 -27.81
C MET A 193 26.36 3.46 -27.10
N GLU A 194 25.22 3.89 -27.64
CA GLU A 194 24.28 4.79 -26.95
C GLU A 194 23.63 4.11 -25.75
N ALA A 195 23.20 2.86 -25.90
CA ALA A 195 22.69 2.05 -24.78
C ALA A 195 23.74 1.88 -23.68
N ARG A 196 25.02 1.71 -24.04
CA ARG A 196 26.14 1.67 -23.07
C ARG A 196 26.41 3.02 -22.41
N SER A 197 26.32 4.13 -23.13
CA SER A 197 26.45 5.48 -22.55
C SER A 197 25.33 5.79 -21.55
N ASN A 198 24.12 5.31 -21.82
CA ASN A 198 22.98 5.42 -20.89
C ASN A 198 23.13 4.55 -19.63
N LYS A 199 24.06 3.59 -19.57
CA LYS A 199 24.35 2.82 -18.34
C LYS A 199 24.81 3.72 -17.18
N TRP A 200 25.39 4.89 -17.46
CA TRP A 200 25.74 5.85 -16.41
C TRP A 200 24.51 6.45 -15.71
N ASP A 201 23.32 6.43 -16.34
CA ASP A 201 22.06 6.86 -15.75
C ASP A 201 21.45 5.81 -14.79
N ASP A 202 21.99 4.59 -14.69
CA ASP A 202 21.50 3.55 -13.76
C ASP A 202 21.63 3.95 -12.28
N SER A 203 22.65 4.74 -11.92
CA SER A 203 22.71 5.29 -10.56
C SER A 203 21.59 6.30 -10.29
N ARG A 204 21.08 6.99 -11.32
CA ARG A 204 19.95 7.89 -11.16
C ARG A 204 18.70 7.09 -10.83
N ILE A 205 18.48 5.96 -11.50
CA ILE A 205 17.42 5.00 -11.20
C ILE A 205 17.54 4.50 -9.75
N GLU A 206 18.74 4.13 -9.29
CA GLU A 206 18.94 3.64 -7.92
C GLU A 206 18.73 4.75 -6.88
N SER A 207 19.14 5.98 -7.18
CA SER A 207 18.86 7.15 -6.33
C SER A 207 17.37 7.48 -6.25
N LEU A 208 16.63 7.34 -7.36
CA LEU A 208 15.18 7.51 -7.43
C LEU A 208 14.45 6.41 -6.65
N LYS A 209 14.91 5.15 -6.74
CA LYS A 209 14.40 4.05 -5.91
C LYS A 209 14.62 4.30 -4.42
N LYS A 210 15.80 4.78 -4.01
CA LYS A 210 16.05 5.15 -2.61
C LYS A 210 15.15 6.30 -2.15
N LYS A 211 14.93 7.31 -2.98
CA LYS A 211 14.00 8.41 -2.69
C LYS A 211 12.55 7.91 -2.57
N LYS A 212 12.10 7.03 -3.48
CA LYS A 212 10.79 6.39 -3.42
C LYS A 212 10.60 5.63 -2.12
N SER A 213 11.54 4.75 -1.75
CA SER A 213 11.47 3.98 -0.50
C SER A 213 11.40 4.86 0.75
N LYS A 214 12.12 5.99 0.78
CA LYS A 214 12.01 6.97 1.88
C LYS A 214 10.62 7.61 1.95
N LEU A 215 10.08 8.05 0.82
CA LEU A 215 8.75 8.65 0.75
C LEU A 215 7.63 7.65 1.09
N GLU A 216 7.78 6.40 0.68
CA GLU A 216 6.87 5.31 1.05
C GLU A 216 6.93 5.00 2.56
N ALA A 217 8.12 5.03 3.16
CA ALA A 217 8.27 4.88 4.61
C ALA A 217 7.60 6.03 5.37
N GLU A 218 7.82 7.29 4.96
CA GLU A 218 7.13 8.47 5.53
C GLU A 218 5.61 8.38 5.37
N MET A 219 5.13 7.81 4.25
CA MET A 219 3.70 7.60 4.01
C MET A 219 3.13 6.48 4.88
N SER A 220 3.90 5.43 5.16
CA SER A 220 3.50 4.35 6.05
C SER A 220 3.45 4.80 7.52
N GLU A 221 4.35 5.67 7.95
CA GLU A 221 4.33 6.27 9.29
C GLU A 221 3.09 7.16 9.52
N LEU A 222 2.59 7.81 8.48
CA LEU A 222 1.36 8.61 8.55
C LEU A 222 0.09 7.77 8.77
N GLY A 223 0.17 6.44 8.60
CA GLY A 223 -0.95 5.51 8.77
C GLY A 223 -1.85 5.41 7.54
N SER A 224 -2.76 4.45 7.56
CA SER A 224 -3.67 4.22 6.43
C SER A 224 -4.58 5.44 6.23
N PRO A 225 -4.90 5.85 4.98
CA PRO A 225 -5.84 6.93 4.74
C PRO A 225 -7.21 6.69 5.39
N ARG A 226 -7.61 5.43 5.58
CA ARG A 226 -8.83 5.06 6.31
C ARG A 226 -8.72 5.36 7.82
N GLU A 227 -7.56 5.12 8.42
CA GLU A 227 -7.32 5.42 9.84
C GLU A 227 -7.26 6.92 10.09
N LEU A 228 -6.60 7.67 9.20
CA LEU A 228 -6.60 9.12 9.25
C LEU A 228 -8.01 9.69 9.13
N GLN A 229 -8.83 9.16 8.22
CA GLN A 229 -10.23 9.56 8.06
C GLN A 229 -11.06 9.24 9.32
N ARG A 230 -10.87 8.06 9.93
CA ARG A 230 -11.55 7.71 11.20
C ARG A 230 -11.15 8.64 12.34
N LYS A 231 -9.87 8.96 12.46
CA LYS A 231 -9.37 9.92 13.47
C LYS A 231 -9.96 11.31 13.24
N GLU A 232 -10.04 11.75 11.99
CA GLU A 232 -10.63 13.04 11.61
C GLU A 232 -12.12 13.09 11.98
N LEU A 233 -12.89 12.06 11.63
CA LEU A 233 -14.30 11.94 12.00
C LEU A 233 -14.50 11.95 13.52
N ALA A 234 -13.74 11.12 14.26
CA ALA A 234 -13.83 11.06 15.72
C ALA A 234 -13.47 12.39 16.39
N VAL A 235 -12.51 13.15 15.85
CA VAL A 235 -12.19 14.50 16.33
C VAL A 235 -13.31 15.49 15.98
N SER A 236 -13.87 15.42 14.78
CA SER A 236 -14.99 16.29 14.37
C SER A 236 -16.25 16.07 15.21
N GLU A 237 -16.56 14.83 15.58
CA GLU A 237 -17.66 14.50 16.49
C GLU A 237 -17.41 15.05 17.89
N LYS A 238 -16.16 14.97 18.39
CA LYS A 238 -15.79 15.58 19.67
C LYS A 238 -15.91 17.10 19.64
N ILE A 239 -15.48 17.74 18.56
CA ILE A 239 -15.59 19.19 18.38
C ILE A 239 -17.05 19.61 18.40
N THR A 240 -17.89 19.00 17.55
CA THR A 240 -19.32 19.33 17.50
C THR A 240 -20.03 19.05 18.84
N GLY A 241 -19.64 17.99 19.55
CA GLY A 241 -20.13 17.71 20.90
C GLY A 241 -19.72 18.78 21.92
N LEU A 242 -18.48 19.26 21.88
CA LEU A 242 -17.99 20.33 22.76
C LEU A 242 -18.61 21.68 22.41
N GLU A 243 -18.80 22.00 21.13
CA GLU A 243 -19.48 23.21 20.66
C GLU A 243 -20.92 23.27 21.15
N LYS A 244 -21.66 22.15 21.08
CA LYS A 244 -23.01 22.06 21.64
C LYS A 244 -23.00 22.31 23.15
N LYS A 245 -22.09 21.67 23.89
CA LYS A 245 -21.96 21.89 25.35
C LYS A 245 -21.65 23.35 25.68
N LEU A 246 -20.72 23.97 24.95
CA LEU A 246 -20.38 25.37 25.09
C LEU A 246 -21.60 26.27 24.83
N HIS A 247 -22.36 25.97 23.79
CA HIS A 247 -23.59 26.70 23.47
C HIS A 247 -24.62 26.61 24.60
N TYR A 248 -24.92 25.40 25.09
CA TYR A 248 -25.84 25.21 26.22
C TYR A 248 -25.36 25.94 27.48
N SER A 249 -24.09 25.81 27.86
CA SER A 249 -23.54 26.52 29.02
C SER A 249 -23.59 28.04 28.87
N ASN A 250 -23.37 28.58 27.67
CA ASN A 250 -23.51 30.02 27.42
C ASN A 250 -24.97 30.49 27.54
N VAL A 251 -25.92 29.72 27.02
CA VAL A 251 -27.36 30.02 27.17
C VAL A 251 -27.76 29.99 28.65
N GLU A 252 -27.33 28.97 29.40
CA GLU A 252 -27.56 28.90 30.85
C GLU A 252 -26.92 30.06 31.61
N GLN A 253 -25.68 30.42 31.27
CA GLN A 253 -24.99 31.55 31.89
C GLN A 253 -25.75 32.86 31.65
N ASN A 254 -26.24 33.09 30.44
CA ASN A 254 -27.02 34.29 30.12
C ASN A 254 -28.36 34.32 30.87
N ASN A 255 -29.07 33.19 30.91
CA ASN A 255 -30.32 33.06 31.68
C ASN A 255 -30.10 33.30 33.18
N LEU A 256 -29.00 32.80 33.75
CA LEU A 256 -28.64 33.03 35.14
C LEU A 256 -28.27 34.49 35.41
N LYS A 257 -27.53 35.14 34.50
CA LYS A 257 -27.23 36.57 34.59
C LYS A 257 -28.49 37.43 34.59
N GLU A 258 -29.45 37.14 33.71
CA GLU A 258 -30.73 37.85 33.68
C GLU A 258 -31.54 37.65 34.96
N LYS A 259 -31.60 36.41 35.48
CA LYS A 259 -32.26 36.12 36.76
C LYS A 259 -31.60 36.86 37.91
N LEU A 260 -30.28 36.90 37.97
CA LEU A 260 -29.51 37.66 38.97
C LEU A 260 -29.84 39.16 38.90
N HIS A 261 -29.91 39.72 37.70
CA HIS A 261 -30.27 41.12 37.51
C HIS A 261 -31.70 41.43 38.00
N LYS A 262 -32.67 40.56 37.68
CA LYS A 262 -34.07 40.69 38.15
C LYS A 262 -34.14 40.62 39.69
N LEU A 263 -33.55 39.60 40.30
CA LEU A 263 -33.50 39.44 41.76
C LEU A 263 -32.80 40.61 42.45
N ALA A 264 -31.72 41.14 41.87
CA ALA A 264 -31.04 42.32 42.40
C ALA A 264 -31.94 43.56 42.35
N SER A 265 -32.72 43.74 41.29
CA SER A 265 -33.68 44.83 41.17
C SER A 265 -34.85 44.70 42.14
N GLU A 266 -35.39 43.48 42.33
CA GLU A 266 -36.45 43.18 43.29
C GLU A 266 -35.98 43.43 44.72
N LYS A 267 -34.80 42.94 45.09
CA LYS A 267 -34.19 43.20 46.39
C LYS A 267 -34.10 44.70 46.66
N ARG A 268 -33.62 45.48 45.68
CA ARG A 268 -33.47 46.93 45.82
C ARG A 268 -34.81 47.66 45.96
N ASN A 269 -35.88 47.13 45.34
CA ASN A 269 -37.22 47.69 45.49
C ASN A 269 -37.79 47.38 46.87
N ILE A 270 -37.63 46.13 47.36
CA ILE A 270 -38.05 45.73 48.70
C ILE A 270 -37.32 46.55 49.77
N GLU A 271 -36.00 46.75 49.63
CA GLU A 271 -35.23 47.59 50.55
C GLU A 271 -35.80 49.02 50.62
N LYS A 272 -36.14 49.62 49.48
CA LYS A 272 -36.78 50.94 49.44
C LYS A 272 -38.18 50.97 50.08
N GLU A 273 -38.96 49.91 49.91
CA GLU A 273 -40.28 49.80 50.54
C GLU A 273 -40.16 49.67 52.06
N ILE A 274 -39.18 48.89 52.54
CA ILE A 274 -38.86 48.78 53.97
C ILE A 274 -38.48 50.16 54.52
N ASP A 275 -37.52 50.84 53.89
CA ASP A 275 -37.06 52.18 54.29
C ASP A 275 -38.22 53.21 54.32
N HIS A 276 -39.21 53.05 53.45
CA HIS A 276 -40.40 53.92 53.41
C HIS A 276 -41.41 53.62 54.52
N LEU A 277 -41.58 52.34 54.88
CA LEU A 277 -42.56 51.89 55.89
C LEU A 277 -42.05 52.04 57.33
N GLU A 278 -40.74 51.98 57.53
CA GLU A 278 -40.10 52.08 58.84
C GLU A 278 -40.48 53.34 59.65
N PRO A 279 -40.45 54.56 59.09
CA PRO A 279 -40.88 55.76 59.84
C PRO A 279 -42.39 55.73 60.19
N GLY A 280 -43.23 55.16 59.33
CA GLY A 280 -44.65 55.01 59.60
C GLY A 280 -44.93 54.02 60.74
N LYS A 281 -44.13 52.96 60.83
CA LYS A 281 -44.16 52.02 61.95
C LYS A 281 -43.73 52.69 63.26
N GLU A 282 -42.63 53.44 63.26
CA GLU A 282 -42.17 54.18 64.45
C GLU A 282 -43.20 55.22 64.93
N GLU A 283 -43.84 55.95 64.00
CA GLU A 283 -44.90 56.89 64.33
C GLU A 283 -46.11 56.18 64.98
N LEU A 284 -46.53 55.06 64.40
CA LEU A 284 -47.63 54.25 64.93
C LEU A 284 -47.31 53.68 66.31
N GLU A 285 -46.09 53.17 66.54
CA GLU A 285 -45.63 52.69 67.84
C GLU A 285 -45.63 53.80 68.89
N SER A 286 -45.18 55.00 68.53
CA SER A 286 -45.23 56.18 69.42
C SER A 286 -46.67 56.58 69.76
N ARG A 287 -47.57 56.57 68.77
CA ARG A 287 -49.00 56.84 68.97
C ARG A 287 -49.66 55.79 69.85
N LEU A 288 -49.35 54.52 69.66
CA LEU A 288 -49.79 53.42 70.52
C LEU A 288 -49.32 53.64 71.96
N ALA A 289 -48.04 53.91 72.17
CA ALA A 289 -47.48 54.17 73.50
C ALA A 289 -48.09 55.40 74.19
N LYS A 290 -48.49 56.43 73.43
CA LYS A 290 -49.22 57.60 73.94
C LYS A 290 -50.66 57.24 74.31
N ASN A 291 -51.36 56.54 73.43
CA ASN A 291 -52.73 56.09 73.67
C ASN A 291 -52.81 55.14 74.86
N GLU A 292 -51.89 54.18 75.00
CA GLU A 292 -51.81 53.29 76.16
C GLU A 292 -51.63 54.07 77.46
N ARG A 293 -50.79 55.13 77.46
CA ARG A 293 -50.63 56.00 78.63
C ARG A 293 -51.94 56.73 78.99
N GLU A 294 -52.66 57.24 78.00
CA GLU A 294 -53.93 57.93 78.22
C GLU A 294 -55.04 56.96 78.66
N VAL A 295 -55.10 55.76 78.08
CA VAL A 295 -56.00 54.67 78.51
C VAL A 295 -55.72 54.32 79.96
N ARG A 296 -54.46 54.04 80.34
CA ARG A 296 -54.12 53.74 81.75
C ARG A 296 -54.50 54.86 82.71
N LYS A 297 -54.36 56.14 82.32
CA LYS A 297 -54.80 57.28 83.15
C LYS A 297 -56.33 57.31 83.30
N ARG A 298 -57.06 57.08 82.21
CA ARG A 298 -58.53 57.04 82.22
C ARG A 298 -59.04 55.84 83.01
N GLU A 299 -58.46 54.67 82.83
CA GLU A 299 -58.73 53.47 83.62
C GLU A 299 -58.54 53.74 85.11
N LYS A 300 -57.43 54.37 85.53
CA LYS A 300 -57.26 54.76 86.94
C LYS A 300 -58.39 55.64 87.47
N LYS A 301 -58.80 56.66 86.69
CA LYS A 301 -59.93 57.54 87.09
C LYS A 301 -61.26 56.81 87.13
N ILE A 302 -61.56 55.99 86.13
CA ILE A 302 -62.76 55.15 86.08
C ILE A 302 -62.75 54.23 87.29
N ASN A 303 -61.62 53.60 87.57
CA ASN A 303 -61.43 52.69 88.69
C ASN A 303 -61.70 53.38 90.03
N GLU A 304 -61.17 54.59 90.25
CA GLU A 304 -61.45 55.38 91.45
C GLU A 304 -62.93 55.76 91.60
N ILE A 305 -63.61 56.07 90.50
CA ILE A 305 -65.05 56.43 90.50
C ILE A 305 -65.90 55.18 90.77
N VAL A 306 -65.60 54.07 90.09
CA VAL A 306 -66.29 52.79 90.23
C VAL A 306 -66.13 52.25 91.65
N ASP A 307 -64.92 52.29 92.22
CA ASP A 307 -64.67 51.85 93.60
C ASP A 307 -65.40 52.76 94.63
N ARG A 308 -65.67 54.04 94.29
CA ARG A 308 -66.53 54.91 95.11
C ARG A 308 -68.01 54.57 95.01
N ILE A 309 -68.53 54.36 93.80
CA ILE A 309 -69.96 54.12 93.57
C ILE A 309 -70.39 52.75 94.10
N TYR A 310 -69.56 51.72 93.88
CA TYR A 310 -69.86 50.34 94.25
C TYR A 310 -69.28 49.95 95.61
N LYS A 311 -68.85 50.92 96.44
CA LYS A 311 -68.29 50.64 97.77
C LYS A 311 -69.28 49.90 98.65
N ASP A 312 -70.53 50.34 98.67
CA ASP A 312 -71.59 49.76 99.49
C ASP A 312 -72.01 48.36 99.00
N PHE A 313 -71.99 48.15 97.68
CA PHE A 313 -72.25 46.85 97.05
C PHE A 313 -71.09 45.87 97.25
N SER A 314 -69.84 46.32 97.19
CA SER A 314 -68.66 45.48 97.43
C SER A 314 -68.61 44.98 98.87
N MET A 315 -69.03 45.83 99.83
CA MET A 315 -69.19 45.46 101.24
C MET A 315 -70.31 44.45 101.48
N SER A 316 -71.41 44.49 100.72
CA SER A 316 -72.53 43.54 100.88
C SER A 316 -72.27 42.16 100.28
N VAL A 317 -71.47 42.07 99.21
CA VAL A 317 -71.13 40.80 98.54
C VAL A 317 -69.82 40.19 99.06
N GLY A 318 -69.09 40.90 99.93
CA GLY A 318 -67.88 40.40 100.60
C GLY A 318 -66.63 40.37 99.71
N VAL A 319 -66.55 41.25 98.72
CA VAL A 319 -65.47 41.31 97.72
C VAL A 319 -64.73 42.64 97.84
N LYS A 320 -63.40 42.70 97.61
CA LYS A 320 -62.62 43.92 97.87
C LYS A 320 -62.99 45.08 96.93
N ASN A 321 -63.29 44.77 95.67
CA ASN A 321 -63.78 45.71 94.65
C ASN A 321 -64.75 44.98 93.70
N ILE A 322 -65.65 45.70 93.04
CA ILE A 322 -66.59 45.18 92.02
C ILE A 322 -65.89 44.36 90.91
N ARG A 323 -64.60 44.65 90.66
CA ARG A 323 -63.78 43.98 89.62
C ARG A 323 -63.50 42.52 89.92
N GLU A 324 -63.29 42.13 91.18
CA GLU A 324 -63.08 40.71 91.52
C GLU A 324 -64.36 39.88 91.30
N TYR A 325 -65.53 40.53 91.40
CA TYR A 325 -66.83 39.92 91.10
C TYR A 325 -67.08 39.84 89.59
N GLU A 326 -66.82 40.93 88.85
CA GLU A 326 -66.90 40.95 87.38
C GLU A 326 -65.89 40.00 86.74
N GLU A 327 -64.64 39.97 87.18
CA GLU A 327 -63.57 39.14 86.60
C GLU A 327 -63.85 37.64 86.73
N LYS A 328 -64.60 37.23 87.77
CA LYS A 328 -65.05 35.84 87.94
C LYS A 328 -66.16 35.47 86.94
N GLN A 329 -67.16 36.34 86.77
CA GLN A 329 -68.24 36.15 85.79
C GLN A 329 -67.78 36.36 84.33
N LEU A 330 -66.84 37.28 84.08
CA LEU A 330 -66.24 37.53 82.77
C LEU A 330 -65.35 36.38 82.34
N LYS A 331 -64.58 35.75 83.25
CA LYS A 331 -63.79 34.55 82.93
C LYS A 331 -64.68 33.39 82.49
N ASP A 332 -65.79 33.18 83.19
CA ASP A 332 -66.76 32.13 82.83
C ASP A 332 -67.43 32.42 81.47
N ALA A 333 -67.78 33.68 81.20
CA ALA A 333 -68.35 34.09 79.90
C ALA A 333 -67.32 34.05 78.75
N GLN A 334 -66.07 34.46 78.99
CA GLN A 334 -64.98 34.43 78.01
C GLN A 334 -64.59 32.98 77.67
N ALA A 335 -64.50 32.09 78.65
CA ALA A 335 -64.25 30.66 78.42
C ALA A 335 -65.35 30.03 77.55
N LEU A 336 -66.61 30.41 77.75
CA LEU A 336 -67.74 29.97 76.92
C LEU A 336 -67.63 30.50 75.48
N GLN A 337 -67.25 31.77 75.32
CA GLN A 337 -67.10 32.43 74.02
C GLN A 337 -65.91 31.87 73.23
N GLU A 338 -64.75 31.67 73.86
CA GLU A 338 -63.56 31.08 73.24
C GLU A 338 -63.85 29.67 72.75
N ARG A 339 -64.56 28.86 73.55
CA ARG A 339 -64.96 27.50 73.15
C ARG A 339 -65.94 27.50 71.98
N LYS A 340 -66.84 28.50 71.90
CA LYS A 340 -67.75 28.67 70.78
C LYS A 340 -67.01 29.08 69.49
N LEU A 341 -66.01 29.96 69.63
CA LEU A 341 -65.18 30.44 68.52
C LEU A 341 -64.23 29.33 68.01
N SER A 342 -63.67 28.51 68.90
CA SER A 342 -62.84 27.37 68.51
C SER A 342 -63.64 26.31 67.73
N LEU A 343 -64.86 26.00 68.19
CA LEU A 343 -65.76 25.09 67.49
C LEU A 343 -66.21 25.65 66.14
N SER A 344 -66.51 26.95 66.06
CA SER A 344 -66.84 27.61 64.79
C SER A 344 -65.67 27.58 63.79
N ASN A 345 -64.44 27.80 64.26
CA ASN A 345 -63.22 27.71 63.45
C ASN A 345 -62.92 26.29 62.97
N GLN A 346 -63.20 25.28 63.79
CA GLN A 346 -63.09 23.88 63.35
C GLN A 346 -64.13 23.54 62.28
N LEU A 347 -65.36 24.05 62.44
CA LEU A 347 -66.45 23.84 61.49
C LEU A 347 -66.18 24.51 60.14
N SER A 348 -65.63 25.73 60.14
CA SER A 348 -65.23 26.42 58.92
C SER A 348 -64.04 25.74 58.22
N LYS A 349 -63.05 25.23 58.96
CA LYS A 349 -61.95 24.42 58.38
C LYS A 349 -62.47 23.15 57.73
N LEU A 350 -63.36 22.41 58.40
CA LEU A 350 -63.96 21.20 57.85
C LEU A 350 -64.81 21.48 56.62
N LYS A 351 -65.60 22.57 56.62
CA LYS A 351 -66.36 23.01 55.44
C LYS A 351 -65.45 23.36 54.26
N TYR A 352 -64.36 24.08 54.51
CA TYR A 352 -63.39 24.42 53.46
C TYR A 352 -62.71 23.18 52.89
N GLN A 353 -62.32 22.22 53.74
CA GLN A 353 -61.75 20.94 53.30
C GLN A 353 -62.75 20.13 52.47
N LEU A 354 -64.02 20.09 52.88
CA LEU A 354 -65.08 19.43 52.12
C LEU A 354 -65.30 20.09 50.75
N GLU A 355 -65.38 21.42 50.70
CA GLU A 355 -65.50 22.16 49.44
C GLU A 355 -64.27 21.97 48.54
N TYR A 356 -63.06 21.90 49.12
CA TYR A 356 -61.83 21.66 48.38
C TYR A 356 -61.85 20.28 47.73
N GLU A 357 -62.21 19.23 48.46
CA GLU A 357 -62.32 17.87 47.91
C GLU A 357 -63.48 17.75 46.91
N GLN A 358 -64.59 18.48 47.09
CA GLN A 358 -65.70 18.51 46.11
C GLN A 358 -65.35 19.26 44.83
N LYS A 359 -64.53 20.31 44.90
CA LYS A 359 -64.06 21.09 43.74
C LYS A 359 -62.81 20.49 43.09
N ARG A 360 -62.19 19.49 43.71
CA ARG A 360 -61.00 18.81 43.20
C ARG A 360 -61.39 17.89 42.06
N ASP A 361 -61.16 18.36 40.83
CA ASP A 361 -61.38 17.57 39.63
C ASP A 361 -60.33 16.45 39.50
N MET A 362 -60.67 15.28 40.04
CA MET A 362 -59.88 14.05 39.88
C MET A 362 -60.10 13.39 38.52
N HIS A 363 -61.09 13.83 37.74
CA HIS A 363 -61.49 13.17 36.51
C HIS A 363 -60.59 13.56 35.32
N ALA A 364 -60.21 14.84 35.23
CA ALA A 364 -59.32 15.32 34.16
C ALA A 364 -57.91 14.68 34.18
N PRO A 365 -57.22 14.49 35.34
CA PRO A 365 -55.95 13.77 35.40
C PRO A 365 -56.08 12.28 35.02
N ILE A 366 -57.16 11.62 35.45
CA ILE A 366 -57.42 10.21 35.13
C ILE A 366 -57.68 10.04 33.63
N ALA A 367 -58.46 10.92 33.02
CA ALA A 367 -58.70 10.90 31.57
C ALA A 367 -57.42 11.10 30.76
N LYS A 368 -56.52 12.00 31.21
CA LYS A 368 -55.20 12.18 30.59
C LYS A 368 -54.36 10.91 30.71
N LEU A 369 -54.32 10.28 31.89
CA LEU A 369 -53.59 9.03 32.12
C LEU A 369 -54.11 7.88 31.25
N ASN A 370 -55.43 7.75 31.12
CA ASN A 370 -56.03 6.73 30.25
C ASN A 370 -55.69 6.95 28.78
N ASN A 371 -55.75 8.20 28.28
CA ASN A 371 -55.32 8.51 26.92
C ASN A 371 -53.82 8.23 26.68
N THR A 372 -52.97 8.52 27.68
CA THR A 372 -51.55 8.15 27.59
C THR A 372 -51.35 6.64 27.60
N HIS A 373 -52.18 5.90 28.35
CA HIS A 373 -52.11 4.44 28.37
C HIS A 373 -52.51 3.83 27.03
N GLU A 374 -53.62 4.29 26.44
CA GLU A 374 -54.07 3.81 25.12
C GLU A 374 -53.07 4.11 23.99
N THR A 375 -52.42 5.28 24.03
CA THR A 375 -51.39 5.64 23.04
C THR A 375 -50.15 4.76 23.20
N LEU A 376 -49.68 4.54 24.43
CA LEU A 376 -48.56 3.64 24.71
C LEU A 376 -48.87 2.19 24.34
N GLU A 377 -50.11 1.71 24.55
CA GLU A 377 -50.51 0.36 24.11
C GLU A 377 -50.48 0.20 22.60
N LYS A 378 -50.92 1.22 21.85
CA LYS A 378 -50.84 1.21 20.38
C LYS A 378 -49.39 1.22 19.88
N GLU A 379 -48.53 2.01 20.51
CA GLU A 379 -47.09 2.03 20.20
C GLU A 379 -46.44 0.69 20.50
N LEU A 380 -46.78 0.05 21.63
CA LEU A 380 -46.26 -1.25 22.02
C LEU A 380 -46.66 -2.35 21.03
N LYS A 381 -47.92 -2.37 20.57
CA LYS A 381 -48.36 -3.28 19.49
C LYS A 381 -47.59 -3.04 18.18
N GLY A 382 -47.42 -1.77 17.79
CA GLY A 382 -46.64 -1.42 16.61
C GLY A 382 -45.16 -1.79 16.71
N LEU A 383 -44.57 -1.77 17.91
CA LEU A 383 -43.21 -2.26 18.15
C LEU A 383 -43.12 -3.78 18.07
N GLN A 384 -44.09 -4.50 18.64
CA GLN A 384 -44.15 -5.97 18.55
C GLN A 384 -44.26 -6.45 17.10
N GLU A 385 -45.08 -5.79 16.27
CA GLU A 385 -45.17 -6.13 14.83
C GLU A 385 -43.87 -5.85 14.06
N ARG A 386 -43.12 -4.81 14.44
CA ARG A 386 -41.81 -4.54 13.83
C ARG A 386 -40.77 -5.56 14.27
N GLU A 387 -40.80 -5.99 15.53
CA GLU A 387 -39.91 -7.01 16.06
C GLU A 387 -40.15 -8.36 15.37
N THR A 388 -41.40 -8.77 15.17
CA THR A 388 -41.71 -10.03 14.47
C THR A 388 -41.29 -10.01 13.02
N ARG A 389 -41.49 -8.88 12.31
CA ARG A 389 -40.97 -8.72 10.93
C ARG A 389 -39.45 -8.78 10.89
N ALA A 390 -38.76 -8.07 11.79
CA ALA A 390 -37.31 -8.09 11.85
C ALA A 390 -36.74 -9.49 12.16
N LYS A 391 -37.43 -10.29 12.99
CA LYS A 391 -37.07 -11.69 13.24
C LYS A 391 -37.25 -12.55 11.99
N ALA A 392 -38.37 -12.41 11.28
CA ALA A 392 -38.61 -13.15 10.03
C ALA A 392 -37.58 -12.79 8.95
N ASP A 393 -37.23 -11.50 8.82
CA ASP A 393 -36.20 -11.04 7.88
C ASP A 393 -34.81 -11.60 8.27
N ALA A 394 -34.49 -11.63 9.56
CA ALA A 394 -33.24 -12.20 10.06
C ALA A 394 -33.14 -13.71 9.80
N GLU A 395 -34.22 -14.47 10.00
CA GLU A 395 -34.30 -15.89 9.66
C GLU A 395 -34.13 -16.12 8.16
N HIS A 396 -34.79 -15.30 7.32
CA HIS A 396 -34.64 -15.39 5.87
C HIS A 396 -33.20 -15.14 5.42
N ILE A 397 -32.54 -14.10 5.93
CA ILE A 397 -31.14 -13.80 5.62
C ILE A 397 -30.22 -14.91 6.12
N SER A 398 -30.51 -15.50 7.29
CA SER A 398 -29.74 -16.63 7.82
C SER A 398 -29.82 -17.84 6.88
N ASN A 399 -31.00 -18.17 6.37
CA ASN A 399 -31.17 -19.28 5.41
C ASN A 399 -30.43 -19.01 4.09
N GLN A 400 -30.51 -17.79 3.55
CA GLN A 400 -29.75 -17.40 2.35
C GLN A 400 -28.23 -17.49 2.57
N MET A 401 -27.75 -17.15 3.77
CA MET A 401 -26.35 -17.30 4.14
C MET A 401 -25.91 -18.76 4.22
N GLU A 402 -26.77 -19.68 4.66
CA GLU A 402 -26.48 -21.10 4.66
C GLU A 402 -26.46 -21.69 3.24
N GLU A 403 -27.42 -21.31 2.39
CA GLU A 403 -27.44 -21.71 0.97
C GLU A 403 -26.17 -21.25 0.23
N LEU A 404 -25.80 -19.97 0.37
CA LEU A 404 -24.59 -19.44 -0.26
C LEU A 404 -23.31 -20.09 0.28
N LYS A 405 -23.28 -20.51 1.54
CA LYS A 405 -22.14 -21.27 2.09
C LYS A 405 -22.05 -22.66 1.48
N ALA A 406 -23.18 -23.36 1.33
CA ALA A 406 -23.20 -24.67 0.67
C ALA A 406 -22.74 -24.57 -0.79
N GLU A 407 -23.21 -23.55 -1.53
CA GLU A 407 -22.74 -23.30 -2.90
C GLU A 407 -21.23 -23.00 -2.95
N ALA A 408 -20.72 -22.22 -1.99
CA ALA A 408 -19.29 -21.92 -1.91
C ALA A 408 -18.43 -23.17 -1.62
N GLU A 409 -18.92 -24.08 -0.78
CA GLU A 409 -18.26 -25.37 -0.50
C GLU A 409 -18.26 -26.27 -1.75
N ASP A 410 -19.39 -26.36 -2.46
CA ASP A 410 -19.49 -27.10 -3.73
C ASP A 410 -18.54 -26.56 -4.80
N TRP A 411 -18.45 -25.23 -4.95
CA TRP A 411 -17.51 -24.61 -5.88
C TRP A 411 -16.06 -24.83 -5.49
N LYS A 412 -15.76 -24.88 -4.18
CA LYS A 412 -14.43 -25.19 -3.68
C LYS A 412 -14.04 -26.63 -4.00
N LEU A 413 -14.93 -27.59 -3.79
CA LEU A 413 -14.71 -28.99 -4.17
C LEU A 413 -14.43 -29.14 -5.67
N LYS A 414 -15.24 -28.48 -6.52
CA LYS A 414 -15.01 -28.46 -7.98
C LYS A 414 -13.66 -27.82 -8.37
N SER A 415 -13.23 -26.79 -7.64
CA SER A 415 -11.93 -26.15 -7.84
C SER A 415 -10.79 -27.11 -7.49
N ASP A 416 -10.88 -27.78 -6.34
CA ASP A 416 -9.88 -28.75 -5.88
C ASP A 416 -9.77 -29.95 -6.85
N GLU A 417 -10.92 -30.46 -7.35
CA GLU A 417 -10.95 -31.48 -8.41
C GLU A 417 -10.24 -31.01 -9.68
N CYS A 418 -10.50 -29.77 -10.12
CA CYS A 418 -9.84 -29.20 -11.29
C CYS A 418 -8.32 -29.03 -11.09
N GLU A 419 -7.88 -28.63 -9.89
CA GLU A 419 -6.45 -28.54 -9.58
C GLU A 419 -5.75 -29.91 -9.63
N THR A 420 -6.37 -30.95 -9.06
CA THR A 420 -5.81 -32.31 -9.13
C THR A 420 -5.73 -32.83 -10.57
N ALA A 421 -6.76 -32.57 -11.39
CA ALA A 421 -6.73 -32.91 -12.81
C ALA A 421 -5.62 -32.16 -13.58
N ILE A 422 -5.39 -30.88 -13.27
CA ILE A 422 -4.29 -30.10 -13.85
C ILE A 422 -2.93 -30.67 -13.45
N GLU A 423 -2.74 -31.07 -12.19
CA GLU A 423 -1.50 -31.69 -11.73
C GLU A 423 -1.23 -33.04 -12.42
N GLU A 424 -2.28 -33.83 -12.65
CA GLU A 424 -2.18 -35.12 -13.31
C GLU A 424 -1.85 -34.95 -14.80
N LEU A 425 -2.49 -33.99 -15.48
CA LEU A 425 -2.15 -33.60 -16.86
C LEU A 425 -0.72 -33.06 -16.97
N LYS A 426 -0.24 -32.28 -15.99
CA LYS A 426 1.16 -31.82 -15.96
C LYS A 426 2.14 -32.98 -15.87
N LYS A 427 1.89 -33.95 -14.97
CA LYS A 427 2.71 -35.16 -14.85
C LYS A 427 2.73 -35.97 -16.15
N GLN A 428 1.58 -36.11 -16.81
CA GLN A 428 1.50 -36.76 -18.12
C GLN A 428 2.32 -36.00 -19.17
N ASN A 429 2.18 -34.67 -19.25
CA ASN A 429 2.93 -33.85 -20.18
C ASN A 429 4.45 -33.93 -19.96
N ASP A 430 4.91 -33.92 -18.71
CA ASP A 430 6.32 -34.09 -18.38
C ASP A 430 6.85 -35.48 -18.78
N SER A 431 6.03 -36.52 -18.63
CA SER A 431 6.38 -37.89 -19.06
C SER A 431 6.51 -38.00 -20.58
N VAL A 432 5.61 -37.35 -21.33
CA VAL A 432 5.63 -37.30 -22.80
C VAL A 432 6.81 -36.46 -23.28
N ALA A 433 7.06 -35.30 -22.67
CA ALA A 433 8.23 -34.48 -22.97
C ALA A 433 9.56 -35.24 -22.76
N ALA A 434 9.64 -36.04 -21.68
CA ALA A 434 10.80 -36.89 -21.42
C ALA A 434 10.94 -38.02 -22.47
N ALA A 435 9.84 -38.61 -22.91
CA ALA A 435 9.84 -39.61 -23.99
C ALA A 435 10.27 -39.00 -25.33
N LEU A 436 9.75 -37.83 -25.69
CA LEU A 436 10.14 -37.06 -26.88
C LEU A 436 11.64 -36.72 -26.86
N ALA A 437 12.16 -36.27 -25.72
CA ALA A 437 13.58 -35.98 -25.58
C ALA A 437 14.47 -37.23 -25.73
N LYS A 438 14.01 -38.42 -25.29
CA LYS A 438 14.71 -39.69 -25.55
C LYS A 438 14.69 -40.06 -27.03
N LEU A 439 13.55 -39.89 -27.69
CA LEU A 439 13.39 -40.20 -29.11
C LEU A 439 14.25 -39.27 -29.98
N ASP A 440 14.26 -37.97 -29.70
CA ASP A 440 15.09 -36.96 -30.38
C ASP A 440 16.60 -37.30 -30.27
N ARG A 441 17.05 -37.78 -29.10
CA ARG A 441 18.43 -38.26 -28.93
C ARG A 441 18.73 -39.47 -29.80
N GLN A 442 17.80 -40.42 -29.91
CA GLN A 442 17.98 -41.60 -30.77
C GLN A 442 18.01 -41.23 -32.25
N VAL A 443 17.15 -40.30 -32.68
CA VAL A 443 17.14 -39.77 -34.04
C VAL A 443 18.49 -39.12 -34.36
N LYS A 444 18.97 -38.20 -33.51
CA LYS A 444 20.27 -37.55 -33.70
C LYS A 444 21.44 -38.54 -33.74
N LEU A 445 21.39 -39.59 -32.92
CA LEU A 445 22.41 -40.64 -32.96
C LEU A 445 22.38 -41.39 -34.30
N LYS A 446 21.20 -41.73 -34.81
CA LYS A 446 21.02 -42.42 -36.10
C LYS A 446 21.41 -41.53 -37.27
N GLU A 447 21.05 -40.25 -37.25
CA GLU A 447 21.49 -39.26 -38.24
C GLU A 447 23.01 -39.13 -38.25
N GLY A 448 23.64 -39.08 -37.07
CA GLY A 448 25.10 -39.10 -36.94
C GLY A 448 25.74 -40.35 -37.55
N GLN A 449 25.15 -41.54 -37.31
CA GLN A 449 25.58 -42.79 -37.93
C GLN A 449 25.44 -42.76 -39.47
N ILE A 450 24.34 -42.21 -39.99
CA ILE A 450 24.13 -42.05 -41.45
C ILE A 450 25.22 -41.16 -42.04
N VAL A 451 25.54 -40.03 -41.40
CA VAL A 451 26.59 -39.11 -41.87
C VAL A 451 27.97 -39.78 -41.87
N GLN A 452 28.30 -40.56 -40.84
CA GLN A 452 29.54 -41.33 -40.77
C GLN A 452 29.62 -42.44 -41.83
N LEU A 453 28.51 -43.14 -42.10
CA LEU A 453 28.46 -44.15 -43.15
C LEU A 453 28.59 -43.51 -44.54
N ARG A 454 27.97 -42.36 -44.77
CA ARG A 454 28.12 -41.58 -46.01
C ARG A 454 29.53 -41.04 -46.20
N SER A 455 30.22 -40.60 -45.14
CA SER A 455 31.63 -40.19 -45.24
C SER A 455 32.52 -41.39 -45.56
N ARG A 456 32.31 -42.52 -44.89
CA ARG A 456 33.05 -43.76 -45.17
C ARG A 456 32.80 -44.28 -46.58
N GLN A 457 31.58 -44.18 -47.09
CA GLN A 457 31.25 -44.50 -48.48
C GLN A 457 32.03 -43.61 -49.46
N ARG A 458 32.10 -42.30 -49.21
CA ARG A 458 32.91 -41.36 -50.00
C ARG A 458 34.40 -41.69 -49.93
N GLU A 459 34.94 -41.99 -48.75
CA GLU A 459 36.35 -42.39 -48.60
C GLU A 459 36.68 -43.68 -49.36
N ILE A 460 35.76 -44.67 -49.35
CA ILE A 460 35.93 -45.91 -50.12
C ILE A 460 35.87 -45.60 -51.61
N HIS A 461 34.96 -44.71 -52.04
CA HIS A 461 34.87 -44.28 -53.44
C HIS A 461 36.14 -43.59 -53.93
N GLU A 462 36.64 -42.60 -53.18
CA GLU A 462 37.90 -41.90 -53.50
C GLU A 462 39.08 -42.88 -53.61
N LYS A 463 39.14 -43.90 -52.74
CA LYS A 463 40.15 -44.98 -52.83
C LYS A 463 39.99 -45.83 -54.09
N CYS A 464 38.77 -46.21 -54.45
CA CYS A 464 38.52 -46.98 -55.66
C CYS A 464 38.84 -46.18 -56.94
N GLU A 465 38.59 -44.86 -56.95
CA GLU A 465 39.00 -43.97 -58.03
C GLU A 465 40.53 -43.87 -58.14
N LEU A 466 41.23 -43.71 -57.01
CA LEU A 466 42.70 -43.68 -56.96
C LEU A 466 43.34 -45.00 -57.45
N GLU A 467 42.70 -46.14 -57.20
CA GLU A 467 43.14 -47.46 -57.64
C GLU A 467 42.68 -47.84 -59.06
N GLN A 468 42.00 -46.93 -59.78
CA GLN A 468 41.44 -47.14 -61.13
C GLN A 468 40.50 -48.36 -61.25
N LEU A 469 39.78 -48.69 -60.17
CA LEU A 469 38.79 -49.76 -60.17
C LEU A 469 37.48 -49.22 -60.77
N LYS A 470 37.04 -49.81 -61.89
CA LYS A 470 35.74 -49.45 -62.50
C LYS A 470 34.59 -49.93 -61.62
N LEU A 471 33.96 -49.01 -60.89
CA LEU A 471 32.75 -49.29 -60.15
C LEU A 471 31.53 -49.27 -61.08
N PRO A 472 30.61 -50.25 -60.99
CA PRO A 472 29.37 -50.23 -61.76
C PRO A 472 28.40 -49.18 -61.18
N THR A 473 28.19 -48.10 -61.92
CA THR A 473 27.22 -47.04 -61.58
C THR A 473 26.00 -47.12 -62.49
N VAL A 474 24.80 -46.90 -61.94
CA VAL A 474 23.58 -46.76 -62.75
C VAL A 474 23.64 -45.40 -63.45
N ASN A 475 23.67 -45.39 -64.79
CA ASN A 475 23.64 -44.14 -65.55
C ASN A 475 22.20 -43.60 -65.57
N ASP A 476 21.98 -42.45 -64.94
CA ASP A 476 20.72 -41.72 -65.05
C ASP A 476 20.70 -40.96 -66.40
N PRO A 477 19.67 -41.08 -67.26
CA PRO A 477 19.72 -40.58 -68.65
C PRO A 477 19.68 -39.06 -68.83
N MET A 478 19.69 -38.27 -67.76
CA MET A 478 19.53 -36.82 -67.81
C MET A 478 20.54 -36.10 -66.91
N ASP A 479 21.82 -36.35 -67.15
CA ASP A 479 22.89 -35.75 -66.35
C ASP A 479 23.55 -34.57 -67.09
N THR A 480 23.39 -33.37 -66.54
CA THR A 480 24.11 -32.16 -66.92
C THR A 480 24.89 -31.63 -65.72
N GLY A 481 26.07 -32.23 -65.49
CA GLY A 481 27.24 -31.54 -64.97
C GLY A 481 27.09 -30.79 -63.64
N SER A 482 26.45 -31.39 -62.62
CA SER A 482 26.51 -30.85 -61.26
C SER A 482 27.09 -31.88 -60.30
N SER A 483 28.31 -31.60 -59.81
CA SER A 483 29.17 -32.44 -58.96
C SER A 483 28.63 -32.66 -57.53
N SER A 484 27.33 -32.90 -57.34
CA SER A 484 26.72 -32.96 -56.01
C SER A 484 25.50 -33.88 -55.92
N GLN A 485 25.49 -35.01 -56.64
CA GLN A 485 24.47 -36.04 -56.46
C GLN A 485 25.08 -37.36 -55.97
N GLU A 486 24.36 -38.01 -55.04
CA GLU A 486 24.70 -39.30 -54.47
C GLU A 486 24.77 -40.35 -55.58
N LEU A 487 25.96 -40.90 -55.83
CA LEU A 487 26.17 -41.97 -56.82
C LEU A 487 25.40 -43.23 -56.40
N VAL A 488 24.45 -43.64 -57.23
CA VAL A 488 23.72 -44.91 -57.06
C VAL A 488 24.54 -46.03 -57.71
N LEU A 489 25.21 -46.82 -56.88
CA LEU A 489 25.98 -47.99 -57.32
C LEU A 489 25.02 -49.13 -57.73
N ASP A 490 25.33 -49.79 -58.86
CA ASP A 490 24.56 -50.92 -59.37
C ASP A 490 25.09 -52.23 -58.75
N TYR A 491 24.34 -52.79 -57.80
CA TYR A 491 24.72 -54.00 -57.04
C TYR A 491 24.34 -55.31 -57.75
N ASN A 492 23.80 -55.24 -58.98
CA ASN A 492 23.26 -56.42 -59.68
C ASN A 492 24.32 -57.43 -60.17
N GLN A 493 25.61 -57.09 -60.13
CA GLN A 493 26.71 -57.93 -60.61
C GLN A 493 27.64 -58.48 -59.51
N LEU A 494 27.28 -58.37 -58.23
CA LEU A 494 28.07 -58.92 -57.13
C LEU A 494 27.93 -60.45 -57.02
N SER A 495 29.05 -61.15 -56.83
CA SER A 495 29.10 -62.60 -56.63
C SER A 495 28.25 -63.03 -55.41
N GLU A 496 27.53 -64.16 -55.53
CA GLU A 496 26.58 -64.75 -54.55
C GLU A 496 27.05 -64.81 -53.08
N ILE A 497 28.36 -64.70 -52.82
CA ILE A 497 28.96 -64.76 -51.49
C ILE A 497 28.69 -63.47 -50.68
N TYR A 498 28.58 -62.31 -51.33
CA TYR A 498 28.33 -61.01 -50.67
C TYR A 498 26.85 -60.58 -50.66
N LEU A 499 25.99 -61.30 -51.39
CA LEU A 499 24.53 -61.15 -51.36
C LEU A 499 23.86 -61.92 -50.20
N LYS A 500 24.65 -62.68 -49.43
CA LYS A 500 24.18 -63.39 -48.23
C LYS A 500 24.26 -62.50 -47.00
N GLU A 501 23.38 -61.52 -46.93
CA GLU A 501 22.75 -61.16 -45.66
C GLU A 501 21.45 -60.41 -45.98
N VAL A 502 20.33 -61.00 -45.57
CA VAL A 502 18.94 -60.63 -45.81
C VAL A 502 18.37 -61.12 -47.16
N ARG A 503 17.61 -62.22 -47.10
CA ARG A 503 16.73 -62.66 -48.20
C ARG A 503 15.76 -61.52 -48.52
N LEU A 504 15.47 -61.26 -49.80
CA LEU A 504 14.45 -60.28 -50.24
C LEU A 504 13.13 -60.42 -49.46
N SER A 505 12.73 -61.66 -49.16
CA SER A 505 11.56 -61.97 -48.34
C SER A 505 11.59 -61.41 -46.91
N ASP A 506 12.76 -61.29 -46.31
CA ASP A 506 12.92 -60.79 -44.93
C ASP A 506 12.99 -59.26 -44.91
N ARG A 507 13.55 -58.66 -45.97
CA ARG A 507 13.52 -57.20 -46.16
C ARG A 507 12.09 -56.70 -46.43
N ASP A 508 11.34 -57.38 -47.29
CA ASP A 508 9.95 -57.03 -47.58
C ASP A 508 9.05 -57.20 -46.35
N LYS A 509 9.31 -58.21 -45.51
CA LYS A 509 8.63 -58.38 -44.21
C LYS A 509 8.95 -57.25 -43.24
N LEU A 510 10.22 -56.87 -43.10
CA LEU A 510 10.64 -55.75 -42.26
C LEU A 510 10.05 -54.43 -42.75
N GLU A 511 10.01 -54.21 -44.06
CA GLU A 511 9.43 -53.01 -44.65
C GLU A 511 7.91 -52.96 -44.46
N ALA A 512 7.22 -54.10 -44.58
CA ALA A 512 5.80 -54.22 -44.27
C ALA A 512 5.52 -53.96 -42.77
N GLU A 513 6.33 -54.51 -41.87
CA GLU A 513 6.22 -54.24 -40.43
C GLU A 513 6.45 -52.76 -40.09
N PHE A 514 7.44 -52.11 -40.73
CA PHE A 514 7.70 -50.68 -40.51
C PHE A 514 6.57 -49.82 -41.07
N LYS A 515 6.03 -50.13 -42.25
CA LYS A 515 4.86 -49.44 -42.81
C LYS A 515 3.64 -49.58 -41.90
N GLN A 516 3.43 -50.77 -41.33
CA GLN A 516 2.34 -51.02 -40.41
C GLN A 516 2.52 -50.24 -39.09
N LYS A 517 3.73 -50.22 -38.52
CA LYS A 517 4.06 -49.43 -37.32
C LYS A 517 3.93 -47.92 -37.53
N ILE A 518 4.33 -47.42 -38.70
CA ILE A 518 4.15 -46.02 -39.07
C ILE A 518 2.66 -45.70 -39.19
N GLY A 519 1.88 -46.56 -39.83
CA GLY A 519 0.43 -46.40 -39.93
C GLY A 519 -0.27 -46.36 -38.56
N THR A 520 0.12 -47.23 -37.62
CA THR A 520 -0.43 -47.22 -36.26
C THR A 520 -0.04 -45.97 -35.47
N LEU A 521 1.21 -45.51 -35.58
CA LEU A 521 1.67 -44.29 -34.92
C LEU A 521 0.99 -43.04 -35.51
N MET A 522 0.77 -43.00 -36.83
CA MET A 522 0.01 -41.92 -37.47
C MET A 522 -1.44 -41.89 -37.00
N ALA A 523 -2.09 -43.05 -36.87
CA ALA A 523 -3.45 -43.13 -36.33
C ALA A 523 -3.53 -42.69 -34.86
N GLU A 524 -2.52 -42.98 -34.03
CA GLU A 524 -2.42 -42.46 -32.66
C GLU A 524 -2.20 -40.94 -32.61
N ILE A 525 -1.42 -40.39 -33.54
CA ILE A 525 -1.22 -38.94 -33.67
C ILE A 525 -2.52 -38.25 -34.10
N GLU A 526 -3.26 -38.80 -35.07
CA GLU A 526 -4.57 -38.26 -35.46
C GLU A 526 -5.60 -38.34 -34.32
N ARG A 527 -5.51 -39.37 -33.48
CA ARG A 527 -6.39 -39.55 -32.32
C ARG A 527 -6.05 -38.64 -31.14
N THR A 528 -4.81 -38.16 -31.07
CA THR A 528 -4.33 -37.19 -30.06
C THR A 528 -4.37 -35.74 -30.57
N ALA A 529 -4.64 -35.53 -31.85
CA ALA A 529 -4.93 -34.20 -32.38
C ALA A 529 -6.23 -33.66 -31.74
N PRO A 530 -6.20 -32.43 -31.17
CA PRO A 530 -7.38 -31.85 -30.53
C PRO A 530 -8.52 -31.71 -31.53
N ASN A 531 -9.72 -32.14 -31.13
CA ASN A 531 -10.91 -32.13 -31.97
C ASN A 531 -11.35 -30.67 -32.23
N LEU A 532 -10.84 -30.06 -33.30
CA LEU A 532 -11.10 -28.66 -33.69
C LEU A 532 -12.61 -28.34 -33.80
N LYS A 533 -13.44 -29.35 -34.10
CA LYS A 533 -14.91 -29.21 -34.12
C LYS A 533 -15.53 -28.88 -32.76
N ALA A 534 -14.90 -29.27 -31.65
CA ALA A 534 -15.38 -28.92 -30.31
C ALA A 534 -15.05 -27.45 -29.95
N LEU A 535 -13.99 -26.90 -30.54
CA LEU A 535 -13.62 -25.49 -30.39
C LEU A 535 -14.58 -24.60 -31.20
N ASP A 536 -14.90 -25.00 -32.44
CA ASP A 536 -15.88 -24.30 -33.29
C ASP A 536 -17.30 -24.32 -32.67
N GLN A 537 -17.69 -25.41 -32.00
CA GLN A 537 -18.99 -25.49 -31.29
C GLN A 537 -19.02 -24.64 -30.01
N TYR A 538 -17.88 -24.46 -29.34
CA TYR A 538 -17.78 -23.58 -28.17
C TYR A 538 -17.85 -22.11 -28.55
N GLU A 539 -17.20 -21.71 -29.66
CA GLU A 539 -17.28 -20.35 -30.20
C GLU A 539 -18.70 -20.00 -30.69
N ALA A 540 -19.41 -20.97 -31.29
CA ALA A 540 -20.81 -20.79 -31.73
C ALA A 540 -21.82 -20.64 -30.57
N LEU A 541 -21.47 -21.02 -29.34
CA LEU A 541 -22.31 -20.84 -28.14
C LEU A 541 -22.03 -19.51 -27.42
N GLN A 542 -20.97 -18.79 -27.77
CA GLN A 542 -20.63 -17.48 -27.21
C GLN A 542 -21.17 -16.28 -28.01
N THR A 543 -21.69 -16.52 -29.23
CA THR A 543 -22.48 -15.56 -30.02
C THR A 543 -23.96 -15.81 -29.82
#